data_AF-A0A971F4N0-F1
#
_entry.id   AF-A0A971F4N0-F1
#
_cell.length_a   1.000
_cell.length_b   1.000
_cell.length_c   1.000
_cell.angle_alpha   90.00
_cell.angle_beta   90.00
_cell.angle_gamma   90.00
#
_symmetry.space_group_name_H-M   'P 1'
#
loop_
_entity.id
_entity.type
_entity.pdbx_description
1 polymer ?
#
loop_
_entity_poly.entity_id
_entity_poly.type
_entity_poly.pdbx_seq_one_letter_code
_entity_poly.pdbx_strand_id
1 'polypeptide(L)' 'RGPLPPFGSHTYVFKVFVLDTMLELDSEAGKSQVMKAMDGHILQYGTLTGQFEQVKE' A
#
# COMPACT_ATOMS: atom_id res chain seq x y z
N ARG A 1 7.82 4.98 6.66
CA ARG A 1 8.15 6.40 6.34
C ARG A 1 6.91 7.04 5.73
N GLY A 2 6.59 8.29 6.09
CA GLY A 2 5.38 8.99 5.63
C GLY A 2 5.60 9.86 4.39
N PRO A 3 4.54 10.55 3.93
CA PRO A 3 4.62 11.52 2.84
C PRO A 3 5.68 12.61 3.07
N LEU A 4 6.55 12.81 2.08
CA LEU A 4 7.50 13.92 2.01
C LEU A 4 7.64 14.36 0.54
N PRO A 5 6.57 14.90 -0.08
CA PRO A 5 6.60 15.33 -1.47
C PRO A 5 7.59 16.49 -1.63
N PRO A 6 8.62 16.35 -2.49
CA PRO A 6 9.64 17.37 -2.64
C PRO A 6 9.14 18.63 -3.36
N PHE A 7 8.17 18.46 -4.27
CA PHE A 7 7.54 19.52 -5.06
C PHE A 7 6.07 19.18 -5.31
N GLY A 8 5.17 20.14 -5.10
CA GLY A 8 3.74 20.01 -5.38
C GLY A 8 3.04 18.93 -4.54
N SER A 9 1.83 18.56 -4.98
CA SER A 9 1.00 17.55 -4.34
C SER A 9 1.27 16.15 -4.91
N HIS A 10 1.53 15.19 -4.02
CA HIS A 10 1.59 13.78 -4.37
C HIS A 10 0.27 13.08 -4.01
N THR A 11 -0.20 12.20 -4.88
CA THR A 11 -1.34 11.32 -4.62
C THR A 11 -0.86 10.00 -4.04
N TYR A 12 -1.36 9.64 -2.86
CA TYR A 12 -1.08 8.40 -2.15
C TYR A 12 -2.30 7.49 -2.21
N VAL A 13 -2.13 6.30 -2.76
CA VAL A 13 -3.18 5.27 -2.85
C VAL A 13 -2.90 4.17 -1.84
N PHE A 14 -3.72 4.12 -0.80
CA PHE A 14 -3.72 3.06 0.19
C PHE A 14 -4.59 1.92 -0.33
N LYS A 15 -4.05 0.70 -0.36
CA LYS A 15 -4.76 -0.50 -0.80
C LYS A 15 -5.01 -1.41 0.39
N VAL A 16 -6.24 -1.87 0.54
CA VAL A 16 -6.65 -2.84 1.56
C VAL A 16 -7.18 -4.07 0.84
N PHE A 17 -6.75 -5.24 1.30
CA PHE A 17 -7.16 -6.53 0.75
C PHE A 17 -7.76 -7.38 1.85
N VAL A 18 -8.83 -8.10 1.52
CA VAL A 18 -9.41 -9.16 2.36
C VAL A 18 -8.97 -10.48 1.76
N LEU A 19 -8.30 -11.29 2.58
CA LEU A 19 -7.78 -12.60 2.19
C LEU A 19 -8.53 -13.70 2.94
N ASP A 20 -8.67 -14.87 2.32
CA ASP A 20 -9.20 -16.07 2.96
C ASP A 20 -8.13 -16.89 3.72
N THR A 21 -6.88 -16.43 3.67
CA THR A 21 -5.73 -17.09 4.27
C THR A 21 -4.82 -16.11 5.02
N MET A 22 -4.00 -16.65 5.90
CA MET A 22 -2.89 -15.93 6.52
C MET A 22 -1.64 -16.08 5.65
N LEU A 23 -0.89 -14.99 5.46
CA LEU A 23 0.34 -15.02 4.67
C LEU A 23 1.53 -15.40 5.56
N GLU A 24 2.24 -16.47 5.19
CA GLU A 24 3.53 -16.82 5.80
C GLU A 24 4.65 -16.12 5.02
N LEU A 25 5.07 -14.95 5.51
CA LEU A 25 6.11 -14.12 4.90
C LEU A 25 7.10 -13.66 5.96
N ASP A 26 8.36 -13.54 5.54
CA ASP A 26 9.42 -12.93 6.36
C ASP A 26 9.16 -11.43 6.56
N SER A 27 9.65 -10.84 7.65
CA SER A 27 9.47 -9.42 7.96
C SER A 27 10.12 -8.50 6.91
N GLU A 28 11.11 -8.99 6.17
CA GLU A 28 11.79 -8.26 5.09
C GLU A 28 11.11 -8.45 3.72
N ALA A 29 9.97 -9.15 3.66
CA ALA A 29 9.28 -9.41 2.39
C ALA A 29 8.88 -8.11 1.68
N GLY A 30 9.36 -7.96 0.45
CA GLY A 30 9.04 -6.82 -0.40
C GLY A 30 7.65 -6.92 -1.03
N LYS A 31 7.19 -5.81 -1.60
CA LYS A 31 5.86 -5.71 -2.25
C LYS A 31 5.57 -6.86 -3.23
N SER A 32 6.52 -7.25 -4.08
CA SER A 32 6.28 -8.31 -5.07
C SER A 32 6.03 -9.68 -4.43
N GLN A 33 6.69 -9.98 -3.31
CA GLN A 33 6.49 -11.25 -2.59
C GLN A 33 5.12 -11.26 -1.92
N VAL A 34 4.73 -10.15 -1.28
CA VAL A 34 3.39 -9.98 -0.70
C VAL A 34 2.31 -10.13 -1.78
N MET A 35 2.45 -9.45 -2.92
CA MET A 35 1.50 -9.55 -4.03
C MET A 35 1.37 -10.97 -4.56
N LYS A 36 2.47 -11.72 -4.67
CA LYS A 36 2.46 -13.11 -5.12
C LYS A 36 1.80 -14.04 -4.09
N ALA A 37 2.06 -13.84 -2.81
CA ALA A 37 1.48 -14.66 -1.74
C ALA A 37 -0.04 -14.43 -1.58
N MET A 38 -0.53 -13.23 -1.93
CA MET A 38 -1.97 -12.92 -1.96
C MET A 38 -2.68 -13.49 -3.20
N ASP A 39 -1.95 -13.83 -4.27
CA ASP A 39 -2.56 -14.25 -5.53
C ASP A 39 -3.41 -15.52 -5.35
N GLY A 40 -4.61 -15.52 -5.91
CA GLY A 40 -5.61 -16.58 -5.70
C GLY A 40 -6.35 -16.54 -4.35
N HIS A 41 -5.96 -15.69 -3.41
CA HIS A 41 -6.54 -15.60 -2.05
C HIS A 41 -7.33 -14.30 -1.79
N ILE A 42 -7.38 -13.37 -2.74
CA ILE A 42 -8.07 -12.08 -2.58
C ILE A 42 -9.58 -12.27 -2.75
N LEU A 43 -10.33 -12.15 -1.66
CA LEU A 43 -11.80 -12.15 -1.69
C LEU A 43 -12.37 -10.78 -2.08
N GLN A 44 -11.74 -9.71 -1.59
CA GLN A 44 -12.15 -8.34 -1.84
C GLN A 44 -10.96 -7.39 -1.74
N TYR A 45 -11.05 -6.24 -2.40
CA TYR A 45 -10.12 -5.14 -2.21
C TYR A 45 -10.84 -3.80 -2.14
N GLY A 46 -10.19 -2.82 -1.54
CA GLY A 46 -10.63 -1.44 -1.47
C GLY A 46 -9.44 -0.50 -1.52
N THR A 47 -9.71 0.76 -1.86
CA THR A 47 -8.67 1.79 -1.88
C THR A 47 -9.14 3.05 -1.21
N LEU A 48 -8.25 3.68 -0.45
CA LEU A 48 -8.37 5.05 0.01
C LEU A 48 -7.30 5.88 -0.70
N THR A 49 -7.70 7.00 -1.28
CA THR A 49 -6.76 7.91 -1.95
C THR A 49 -6.71 9.23 -1.19
N GLY A 50 -5.50 9.68 -0.86
CA GLY A 50 -5.24 10.96 -0.21
C GLY A 50 -4.19 11.74 -0.98
N GLN A 51 -4.31 13.07 -0.95
CA GLN A 51 -3.30 13.96 -1.50
C GLN A 51 -2.57 14.66 -0.36
N PHE A 52 -1.26 14.82 -0.51
CA PHE A 52 -0.45 15.57 0.43
C PHE A 52 0.54 16.44 -0.32
N GLU A 53 0.67 17.67 0.13
CA GLU A 53 1.59 18.68 -0.38
C GLU A 53 2.35 19.27 0.80
N GLN A 54 3.67 19.42 0.66
CA GLN A 54 4.43 20.16 1.65
C GLN A 54 4.21 21.65 1.43
N VAL A 55 3.48 22.28 2.36
CA VAL A 55 3.47 23.74 2.45
C VAL A 55 4.83 24.16 3.00
N LYS A 56 5.63 24.83 2.19
CA LYS A 56 6.85 25.52 2.64
C LYS A 56 6.43 26.95 2.95
N GLU A 57 6.63 27.39 4.20
CA GLU A 57 6.59 28.82 4.57
C GLU A 57 7.74 29.59 3.91
#